data_AF-A0A924RQB7-F1
#
_entry.id   AF-A0A924RQB7-F1
#
_cell.length_a   1.000
_cell.length_b   1.000
_cell.length_c   1.000
_cell.angle_alpha   90.00
_cell.angle_beta   90.00
_cell.angle_gamma   90.00
#
_symmetry.space_group_name_H-M   'P 1'
#
loop_
_entity.id
_entity.type
_entity.pdbx_description
1 polymer ?
#
loop_
_entity_poly.entity_id
_entity_poly.type
_entity_poly.pdbx_seq_one_letter_code
_entity_poly.pdbx_strand_id
1 'polypeptide(L)'
;MVLENSPDEFTVRFHEYATRGILYPHIEGGPLLEFASKGRVLYLFDRSGPYGIPSGEASVIVHPLLKTWELTPEREERLFPNGVSSVEGSGKVLEVQRGFLIVQARITLVIGILENTMPKVLAGEWIKFSSESPIHGFVVTEGANKL
;
A
#
# COMPACT_ATOMS: atom_id res chain seq x y z
N MET A 1 -2.98 18.06 -5.74
CA MET A 1 -3.80 17.00 -6.39
C MET A 1 -4.34 16.11 -5.28
N VAL A 2 -5.63 15.80 -5.27
CA VAL A 2 -6.22 14.83 -4.34
C VAL A 2 -6.32 13.51 -5.11
N LEU A 3 -5.77 12.42 -4.57
CA LEU A 3 -5.68 11.13 -5.28
C LEU A 3 -7.02 10.38 -5.31
N GLU A 4 -7.91 10.57 -4.32
CA GLU A 4 -9.29 10.05 -4.28
C GLU A 4 -10.21 10.96 -3.45
N ASN A 5 -11.53 10.94 -3.70
CA ASN A 5 -12.49 11.80 -3.00
C ASN A 5 -12.93 11.26 -1.63
N SER A 6 -12.80 9.95 -1.38
CA SER A 6 -13.07 9.33 -0.08
C SER A 6 -12.26 8.05 0.17
N PRO A 7 -12.04 7.64 1.44
CA PRO A 7 -11.43 6.35 1.77
C PRO A 7 -12.22 5.12 1.29
N ASP A 8 -13.55 5.23 1.22
CA ASP A 8 -14.42 4.14 0.78
C ASP A 8 -14.25 3.88 -0.73
N GLU A 9 -14.21 4.94 -1.54
CA GLU A 9 -13.94 4.85 -2.98
C GLU A 9 -12.55 4.23 -3.24
N PHE A 10 -11.54 4.64 -2.48
CA PHE A 10 -10.19 4.06 -2.58
C PHE A 10 -10.21 2.56 -2.26
N THR A 11 -10.88 2.17 -1.16
CA THR A 11 -10.97 0.77 -0.73
C THR A 11 -11.67 -0.08 -1.77
N VAL A 12 -12.83 0.36 -2.28
CA VAL A 12 -13.59 -0.36 -3.32
C VAL A 12 -12.75 -0.51 -4.59
N ARG A 13 -12.04 0.53 -5.01
CA ARG A 13 -11.22 0.51 -6.22
C ARG A 13 -10.06 -0.47 -6.14
N PHE A 14 -9.40 -0.56 -4.98
CA PHE A 14 -8.13 -1.30 -4.86
C PHE A 14 -8.22 -2.57 -4.00
N HIS A 15 -9.41 -3.00 -3.59
CA HIS A 15 -9.61 -4.17 -2.72
C HIS A 15 -8.98 -5.46 -3.27
N GLU A 16 -8.92 -5.64 -4.59
CA GLU A 16 -8.31 -6.82 -5.22
C GLU A 16 -6.79 -6.91 -5.01
N TYR A 17 -6.14 -5.78 -4.72
CA TYR A 17 -4.71 -5.69 -4.43
C TYR A 17 -4.40 -5.70 -2.92
N ALA A 18 -5.39 -5.97 -2.08
CA ALA A 18 -5.19 -6.06 -0.65
C ALA A 18 -4.27 -7.24 -0.31
N THR A 19 -3.30 -6.99 0.57
CA THR A 19 -2.41 -8.01 1.09
C THR A 19 -2.99 -8.60 2.36
N ARG A 20 -3.04 -9.94 2.45
CA ARG A 20 -3.41 -10.63 3.70
C ARG A 20 -2.25 -10.66 4.68
N GLY A 21 -2.53 -10.44 5.95
CA GLY A 21 -1.55 -10.52 7.04
C GLY A 21 -2.23 -10.50 8.41
N ILE A 22 -1.43 -10.30 9.45
CA ILE A 22 -1.91 -10.07 10.81
C ILE A 22 -1.81 -8.58 11.11
N LEU A 23 -2.90 -7.99 11.58
CA LEU A 23 -3.00 -6.60 11.96
C LEU A 23 -3.05 -6.47 13.48
N TYR A 24 -2.30 -5.53 14.02
CA TYR A 24 -2.29 -5.13 15.42
C TYR A 24 -2.53 -3.62 15.49
N PRO A 25 -3.77 -3.16 15.76
CA PRO A 25 -4.00 -1.76 16.09
C PRO A 25 -3.22 -1.36 17.34
N HIS A 26 -2.66 -0.15 17.34
CA HIS A 26 -2.20 0.45 18.60
C HIS A 26 -3.40 0.84 19.48
N ILE A 27 -3.12 1.13 20.76
CA ILE A 27 -4.05 1.56 21.81
C ILE A 27 -5.26 2.35 21.25
N GLU A 28 -6.46 2.02 21.76
CA GLU A 28 -7.73 2.63 21.39
C GLU A 28 -7.61 4.15 21.12
N GLY A 29 -7.95 4.57 19.90
CA GLY A 29 -7.92 5.98 19.47
C GLY A 29 -6.65 6.44 18.72
N GLY A 30 -5.63 5.60 18.54
CA GLY A 30 -4.44 5.93 17.73
C GLY A 30 -4.57 5.50 16.25
N PRO A 31 -4.09 6.30 15.28
CA PRO A 31 -4.18 5.95 13.86
C PRO A 31 -3.08 4.98 13.40
N LEU A 32 -2.29 4.41 14.32
CA LEU A 32 -1.16 3.56 13.97
C LEU A 32 -1.58 2.08 13.95
N LEU A 33 -1.29 1.40 12.85
CA LEU A 33 -1.46 -0.04 12.71
C LEU A 33 -0.08 -0.68 12.52
N GLU A 34 0.18 -1.76 13.24
CA GLU A 34 1.27 -2.68 12.92
C GLU A 34 0.70 -3.82 12.05
N PHE A 35 1.24 -3.98 10.84
CA PHE A 35 0.80 -4.98 9.89
C PHE A 35 1.92 -5.95 9.53
N ALA A 36 1.74 -7.22 9.85
CA ALA A 36 2.70 -8.29 9.60
C ALA A 36 2.25 -9.16 8.43
N SER A 37 3.04 -9.21 7.36
CA SER A 37 2.79 -10.11 6.22
C SER A 37 4.09 -10.56 5.55
N LYS A 38 4.13 -11.82 5.12
CA LYS A 38 5.25 -12.44 4.35
C LYS A 38 6.65 -12.20 4.96
N GLY A 39 6.75 -12.18 6.28
CA GLY A 39 8.01 -11.96 7.01
C GLY A 39 8.46 -10.49 7.06
N ARG A 40 7.52 -9.55 6.91
CA ARG A 40 7.72 -8.11 7.04
C ARG A 40 6.71 -7.55 8.03
N VAL A 41 7.12 -6.53 8.78
CA VAL A 41 6.29 -5.74 9.68
C VAL A 41 6.32 -4.30 9.18
N LEU A 42 5.14 -3.72 8.93
CA LEU A 42 4.97 -2.36 8.46
C LEU A 42 4.15 -1.56 9.46
N TYR A 43 4.52 -0.30 9.66
CA TYR A 43 3.75 0.67 10.43
C TYR A 43 2.92 1.51 9.46
N LEU A 44 1.59 1.40 9.56
CA LEU A 44 0.64 2.03 8.65
C LEU A 44 -0.18 3.08 9.39
N PHE A 45 -0.48 4.19 8.73
CA PHE A 45 -1.51 5.12 9.17
C PHE A 45 -2.88 4.63 8.70
N ASP A 46 -3.76 4.31 9.65
CA ASP A 46 -5.12 3.85 9.41
C ASP A 46 -5.95 4.92 8.69
N ARG A 47 -6.61 4.50 7.61
CA ARG A 47 -7.54 5.31 6.83
C ARG A 47 -8.90 4.61 6.64
N SER A 48 -9.18 3.55 7.39
CA SER A 48 -10.24 2.57 7.09
C SER A 48 -11.64 2.91 7.66
N GLY A 49 -11.92 4.14 8.07
CA GLY A 49 -13.19 4.52 8.72
C GLY A 49 -13.09 4.52 10.26
N PRO A 50 -14.21 4.51 11.02
CA PRO A 50 -14.17 4.76 12.46
C PRO A 50 -13.28 3.74 13.18
N TYR A 51 -12.30 4.24 13.94
CA TYR A 51 -11.28 3.46 14.63
C TYR A 51 -11.90 2.36 15.49
N GLY A 52 -11.63 1.10 15.15
CA GLY A 52 -12.21 -0.05 15.86
C GLY A 52 -11.90 -1.41 15.24
N ILE A 53 -10.91 -1.49 14.36
CA ILE A 53 -10.53 -2.74 13.70
C ILE A 53 -9.89 -3.66 14.76
N PRO A 54 -10.39 -4.89 14.97
CA PRO A 54 -9.80 -5.81 15.94
C PRO A 54 -8.44 -6.34 15.46
N SER A 55 -7.57 -6.69 16.42
CA SER A 55 -6.35 -7.43 16.11
C SER A 55 -6.67 -8.80 15.50
N GLY A 56 -5.88 -9.24 14.53
CA GLY A 56 -6.03 -10.56 13.92
C GLY A 56 -5.77 -10.59 12.43
N GLU A 57 -6.27 -11.63 11.76
CA GLU A 57 -6.15 -11.74 10.30
C GLU A 57 -6.93 -10.62 9.60
N ALA A 58 -6.27 -9.94 8.66
CA ALA A 58 -6.89 -8.88 7.88
C ALA A 58 -6.34 -8.85 6.45
N SER A 59 -7.15 -8.30 5.54
CA SER A 59 -6.73 -7.89 4.20
C SER A 59 -6.55 -6.38 4.19
N VAL A 60 -5.34 -5.92 3.88
CA VAL A 60 -4.97 -4.50 3.96
C VAL A 60 -4.41 -4.02 2.64
N ILE A 61 -4.97 -2.94 2.10
CA ILE A 61 -4.36 -2.21 1.00
C ILE A 61 -3.25 -1.34 1.60
N VAL A 62 -2.01 -1.66 1.22
CA VAL A 62 -0.82 -0.92 1.66
C VAL A 62 -0.52 0.17 0.63
N HIS A 63 -0.69 1.43 1.04
CA HIS A 63 -0.66 2.60 0.17
C HIS A 63 0.50 3.55 0.52
N PRO A 64 1.72 3.29 0.02
CA PRO A 64 2.81 4.26 0.06
C PRO A 64 2.64 5.37 -0.99
N LEU A 65 3.29 6.50 -0.78
CA LEU A 65 3.47 7.53 -1.81
C LEU A 65 4.87 7.40 -2.44
N LEU A 66 4.95 7.45 -3.76
CA LEU A 66 6.20 7.29 -4.48
C LEU A 66 7.14 8.48 -4.23
N LYS A 67 8.40 8.17 -3.91
CA LYS A 67 9.47 9.16 -3.73
C LYS A 67 10.47 9.12 -4.88
N THR A 68 11.05 7.95 -5.13
CA THR A 68 11.92 7.71 -6.28
C THR A 68 11.59 6.39 -6.92
N TRP A 69 11.90 6.26 -8.20
CA TRP A 69 11.82 5.00 -8.93
C TRP A 69 12.80 4.95 -10.09
N GLU A 70 13.15 3.73 -10.50
CA GLU A 70 13.88 3.45 -11.73
C GLU A 70 13.52 2.07 -12.27
N LEU A 71 13.63 1.87 -13.59
CA LEU A 71 13.56 0.53 -14.17
C LEU A 71 14.77 -0.29 -13.70
N THR A 72 14.54 -1.56 -13.41
CA THR A 72 15.62 -2.46 -13.00
C THR A 72 15.59 -3.77 -13.80
N PRO A 73 16.77 -4.30 -14.19
CA PRO A 73 16.84 -5.65 -14.75
C PRO A 73 16.70 -6.74 -13.68
N GLU A 74 16.82 -6.40 -12.38
CA GLU A 74 16.67 -7.34 -11.28
C GLU A 74 15.23 -7.87 -11.20
N ARG A 75 15.07 -9.19 -11.31
CA ARG A 75 13.77 -9.89 -11.25
C ARG A 75 13.54 -10.54 -9.89
N GLU A 76 13.83 -9.79 -8.82
CA GLU A 76 13.70 -10.26 -7.44
C GLU A 76 12.83 -9.29 -6.62
N GLU A 77 11.85 -9.85 -5.92
CA GLU A 77 10.99 -9.09 -5.02
C GLU A 77 11.72 -8.75 -3.72
N ARG A 78 11.86 -7.46 -3.44
CA ARG A 78 12.47 -6.96 -2.21
C ARG A 78 11.59 -5.88 -1.61
N LEU A 79 11.49 -5.89 -0.29
CA LEU A 79 10.81 -4.83 0.46
C LEU A 79 11.46 -4.71 1.83
N PHE A 80 11.86 -3.50 2.17
CA PHE A 80 12.53 -3.17 3.42
C PHE A 80 11.91 -1.90 4.01
N PRO A 81 11.59 -1.88 5.32
CA PRO A 81 11.31 -0.64 6.00
C PRO A 81 12.51 0.30 5.90
N ASN A 82 12.27 1.55 5.49
CA ASN A 82 13.30 2.59 5.38
C ASN A 82 12.85 3.81 6.20
N GLY A 83 12.94 3.70 7.53
CA GLY A 83 12.47 4.72 8.47
C GLY A 83 11.09 4.40 9.08
N VAL A 84 10.44 5.43 9.62
CA VAL A 84 9.10 5.28 10.24
C VAL A 84 8.03 5.42 9.16
N SER A 85 7.26 4.34 8.96
CA SER A 85 6.16 4.31 7.99
C SER A 85 6.60 4.70 6.58
N SER A 86 7.72 4.13 6.12
CA SER A 86 8.26 4.29 4.77
C SER A 86 9.00 3.02 4.37
N VAL A 87 9.06 2.73 3.06
CA VAL A 87 9.65 1.51 2.50
C VAL A 87 10.50 1.80 1.28
N GLU A 88 11.45 0.92 1.03
CA GLU A 88 12.13 0.79 -0.25
C GLU A 88 12.12 -0.66 -0.72
N GLY A 89 12.24 -0.86 -2.03
CA GLY A 89 12.15 -2.20 -2.56
C GLY A 89 12.32 -2.31 -4.06
N SER A 90 12.14 -3.53 -4.54
CA SER A 90 12.06 -3.87 -5.96
C SER A 90 10.91 -4.82 -6.20
N GLY A 91 10.22 -4.66 -7.32
CA GLY A 91 9.05 -5.47 -7.61
C GLY A 91 8.57 -5.35 -9.05
N LYS A 92 7.69 -6.27 -9.41
CA LYS A 92 7.04 -6.29 -10.72
C LYS A 92 5.84 -5.35 -10.69
N VAL A 93 5.74 -4.46 -11.67
CA VAL A 93 4.54 -3.67 -11.90
C VAL A 93 3.44 -4.60 -12.40
N LEU A 94 2.38 -4.76 -11.61
CA LEU A 94 1.20 -5.52 -11.98
C LEU A 94 0.32 -4.68 -12.91
N GLU A 95 0.15 -3.41 -12.55
CA GLU A 95 -0.74 -2.50 -13.28
C GLU A 95 -0.29 -1.04 -13.13
N VAL A 96 -0.62 -0.24 -14.15
CA VAL A 96 -0.43 1.22 -14.16
C VAL A 96 -1.79 1.85 -14.33
N GLN A 97 -2.22 2.61 -13.32
CA GLN A 97 -3.47 3.34 -13.36
C GLN A 97 -3.20 4.85 -13.20
N ARG A 98 -4.17 5.69 -13.55
CA ARG A 98 -4.03 7.15 -13.37
C ARG A 98 -3.71 7.46 -11.91
N GLY A 99 -2.52 8.01 -11.66
CA GLY A 99 -2.04 8.41 -10.33
C GLY A 99 -1.49 7.27 -9.47
N PHE A 100 -1.42 6.03 -9.97
CA PHE A 100 -1.03 4.88 -9.17
C PHE A 100 -0.19 3.85 -9.94
N LEU A 101 0.75 3.22 -9.24
CA LEU A 101 1.43 1.99 -9.66
C LEU A 101 1.09 0.87 -8.70
N ILE A 102 0.64 -0.26 -9.25
CA ILE A 102 0.39 -1.46 -8.46
C ILE A 102 1.62 -2.35 -8.61
N VAL A 103 2.32 -2.62 -7.51
CA VAL A 103 3.61 -3.30 -7.53
C VAL A 103 3.62 -4.50 -6.59
N GLN A 104 4.00 -5.66 -7.11
CA GLN A 104 4.28 -6.85 -6.31
C GLN A 104 5.74 -6.84 -5.87
N ALA A 105 5.98 -6.59 -4.59
CA ALA A 105 7.29 -6.51 -3.96
C ALA A 105 7.23 -7.22 -2.59
N ARG A 106 7.15 -8.56 -2.58
CA ARG A 106 6.84 -9.44 -1.43
C ARG A 106 5.39 -9.38 -0.99
N ILE A 107 4.86 -8.17 -0.90
CA ILE A 107 3.44 -7.87 -0.75
C ILE A 107 3.00 -6.99 -1.93
N THR A 108 1.71 -6.86 -2.13
CA THR A 108 1.17 -5.96 -3.14
C THR A 108 1.05 -4.56 -2.55
N LEU A 109 1.62 -3.57 -3.26
CA LEU A 109 1.59 -2.16 -2.90
C LEU A 109 0.77 -1.39 -3.93
N VAL A 110 -0.09 -0.50 -3.46
CA VAL A 110 -0.78 0.48 -4.30
C VAL A 110 -0.05 1.79 -4.13
N ILE A 111 0.96 2.05 -4.96
CA ILE A 111 1.85 3.21 -4.80
C ILE A 111 1.22 4.43 -5.45
N GLY A 112 0.93 5.48 -4.66
CA GLY A 112 0.42 6.75 -5.16
C GLY A 112 1.51 7.64 -5.76
N ILE A 113 1.18 8.34 -6.84
CA ILE A 113 2.09 9.28 -7.51
C ILE A 113 1.52 10.69 -7.36
N LEU A 114 2.25 11.56 -6.64
CA LEU A 114 1.84 12.95 -6.45
C LEU A 114 2.34 13.90 -7.55
N GLU A 115 3.32 13.47 -8.35
CA GLU A 115 3.88 14.28 -9.42
C GLU A 115 2.89 14.44 -10.58
N ASN A 116 2.99 15.57 -11.29
CA ASN A 116 2.16 15.85 -12.46
C ASN A 116 2.48 14.95 -13.67
N THR A 117 3.61 14.25 -13.65
CA THR A 117 4.04 13.36 -14.73
C THR A 117 4.04 11.92 -14.25
N MET A 118 3.28 11.06 -14.94
CA MET A 118 3.30 9.64 -14.66
C MET A 118 4.64 9.01 -15.07
N PRO A 119 5.18 8.08 -14.26
CA PRO A 119 6.27 7.20 -14.65
C PRO A 119 6.02 6.54 -16.01
N LYS A 120 7.01 6.60 -16.91
CA LYS A 120 6.98 5.86 -18.18
C LYS A 120 7.36 4.40 -17.93
N VAL A 121 6.44 3.67 -17.29
CA VAL A 121 6.57 2.25 -16.95
C VAL A 121 5.33 1.51 -17.43
N LEU A 122 5.49 0.24 -17.81
CA LEU A 122 4.43 -0.64 -18.28
C LEU A 122 4.20 -1.80 -17.30
N ALA A 123 2.99 -2.35 -17.32
CA ALA A 123 2.70 -3.60 -16.64
C ALA A 123 3.66 -4.71 -17.13
N GLY A 124 4.17 -5.49 -16.19
CA GLY A 124 5.18 -6.52 -16.43
C GLY A 124 6.62 -6.07 -16.25
N GLU A 125 6.90 -4.76 -16.28
CA GLU A 125 8.23 -4.22 -16.00
C GLU A 125 8.56 -4.33 -14.52
N TRP A 126 9.85 -4.21 -14.21
CA TRP A 126 10.34 -4.26 -12.84
C TRP A 126 10.97 -2.93 -12.49
N ILE A 127 10.66 -2.46 -11.29
CA ILE A 127 11.18 -1.20 -10.78
C ILE A 127 11.89 -1.40 -9.44
N LYS A 128 12.88 -0.55 -9.18
CA LYS A 128 13.29 -0.20 -7.82
C LYS A 128 12.55 1.07 -7.42
N PHE A 129 12.18 1.18 -6.15
CA PHE A 129 11.45 2.34 -5.64
C PHE A 129 11.78 2.64 -4.18
N SER A 130 11.50 3.88 -3.79
CA SER A 130 11.38 4.29 -2.39
C SER A 130 10.06 5.05 -2.18
N SER A 131 9.56 5.06 -0.95
CA SER A 131 8.35 5.80 -0.59
C SER A 131 8.64 7.00 0.31
N GLU A 132 7.73 7.97 0.28
CA GLU A 132 7.58 8.93 1.37
C GLU A 132 6.90 8.27 2.58
N SER A 133 6.99 8.95 3.72
CA SER A 133 6.21 8.68 4.92
C SER A 133 5.03 9.67 5.00
N PRO A 134 3.86 9.26 5.56
CA PRO A 134 3.53 7.93 6.04
C PRO A 134 3.00 7.00 4.93
N ILE A 135 3.12 5.69 5.15
CA ILE A 135 2.36 4.68 4.42
C ILE A 135 0.97 4.60 5.02
N HIS A 136 -0.07 4.67 4.19
CA HIS A 136 -1.44 4.49 4.64
C HIS A 136 -1.87 3.02 4.53
N GLY A 137 -2.72 2.59 5.45
CA GLY A 137 -3.38 1.29 5.43
C GLY A 137 -4.89 1.45 5.31
N PHE A 138 -5.50 0.67 4.43
CA PHE A 138 -6.95 0.57 4.30
C PHE A 138 -7.36 -0.88 4.48
N VAL A 139 -8.10 -1.19 5.55
CA VAL A 139 -8.58 -2.52 5.85
C VAL A 139 -9.82 -2.81 5.00
N VAL A 140 -9.75 -3.91 4.26
CA VAL A 140 -10.88 -4.41 3.47
C VAL A 140 -11.76 -5.25 4.37
N THR A 141 -12.97 -4.76 4.67
CA THR A 141 -13.98 -5.53 5.40
C THR A 141 -14.83 -6.34 4.42
N GLU A 142 -15.07 -7.62 4.73
CA GLU A 142 -16.05 -8.43 4.02
C GLU A 142 -17.46 -7.87 4.33
N GLY A 143 -17.92 -6.91 3.53
CA GLY A 143 -19.19 -6.23 3.75
C GLY A 143 -19.46 -5.01 2.88
N ALA A 144 -18.44 -4.42 2.26
CA ALA A 144 -18.59 -3.21 1.42
C ALA A 144 -19.40 -3.40 0.12
N ASN A 145 -19.92 -4.61 -0.14
CA ASN A 145 -20.73 -4.94 -1.32
C ASN A 145 -22.22 -5.14 -1.02
N LYS A 146 -22.74 -4.49 0.03
CA LYS A 146 -24.18 -4.43 0.30
C LYS A 146 -24.60 -3.04 0.79
N LEU A 147 -24.69 -2.08 -0.12
CA LEU A 147 -25.75 -1.05 -0.13
C LEU A 147 -26.09 -0.68 -1.58
#